data_AF-B9T8R1-F1
#
_entry.id   AF-B9T8R1-F1
#
_cell.length_a   1.000
_cell.length_b   1.000
_cell.length_c   1.000
_cell.angle_alpha   90.00
_cell.angle_beta   90.00
_cell.angle_gamma   90.00
#
_symmetry.space_group_name_H-M   'P 1'
#
loop_
_entity.id
_entity.type
_entity.pdbx_description
1 polymer ?
#
loop_
_entity_poly.entity_id
_entity_poly.type
_entity_poly.pdbx_seq_one_letter_code
_entity_poly.pdbx_strand_id
1 'polypeptide(L)'
;MFRANAAFREIDGVPSEILASSLYKGECFACPPLQELQEFKVILSTYMSSFRLHNEGIPAGHFSHIFMLDASSAAEPEAMVALANLANENTAVIVTGSLGNHPGWVRSNIARKNGLIISYFKRLRERNPYDILDSNYITKLAD
;
A
#
# COMPACT_ATOMS: atom_id res chain seq x y z
N MET A 1 -14.46 9.40 -2.59
CA MET A 1 -13.31 8.64 -2.05
C MET A 1 -13.84 7.31 -1.57
N PHE A 2 -13.08 6.22 -1.72
CA PHE A 2 -13.45 4.90 -1.21
C PHE A 2 -12.38 4.34 -0.27
N ARG A 3 -12.82 3.68 0.81
CA ARG A 3 -11.99 3.05 1.84
C ARG A 3 -12.16 1.54 1.74
N ALA A 4 -11.23 0.89 1.04
CA ALA A 4 -11.13 -0.55 0.89
C ALA A 4 -10.49 -1.19 2.13
N ASN A 5 -11.29 -1.32 3.20
CA ASN A 5 -10.86 -2.00 4.41
C ASN A 5 -10.62 -3.50 4.17
N ALA A 6 -9.79 -4.10 5.03
CA ALA A 6 -9.64 -5.55 5.09
C ALA A 6 -11.00 -6.20 5.38
N ALA A 7 -11.30 -7.31 4.71
CA ALA A 7 -12.63 -7.94 4.76
C ALA A 7 -13.12 -8.19 6.19
N PHE A 8 -12.22 -8.68 7.06
CA PHE A 8 -12.50 -9.01 8.46
C PHE A 8 -11.97 -7.98 9.45
N ARG A 9 -11.86 -6.70 9.05
CA ARG A 9 -11.61 -5.62 10.01
C ARG A 9 -12.80 -5.52 10.96
N GLU A 10 -12.54 -5.49 12.26
CA GLU A 10 -13.57 -5.25 13.27
C GLU A 10 -14.25 -3.90 13.05
N ILE A 11 -15.58 -3.93 12.89
CA ILE A 11 -16.37 -2.74 12.54
C ILE A 11 -16.36 -1.70 13.67
N ASP A 12 -16.38 -2.13 14.93
CA ASP A 12 -16.37 -1.25 16.10
C ASP A 12 -15.06 -0.45 16.22
N GLY A 13 -13.99 -0.94 15.59
CA GLY A 13 -12.69 -0.28 15.50
C GLY A 13 -12.53 0.67 14.31
N VAL A 14 -13.61 0.98 13.58
CA VAL A 14 -13.60 1.89 12.43
C VAL A 14 -14.46 3.13 12.74
N PRO A 15 -13.86 4.35 12.72
CA PRO A 15 -14.60 5.60 12.89
C PRO A 15 -15.79 5.74 11.92
N SER A 16 -16.89 6.34 12.38
CA SER A 16 -18.12 6.49 11.60
C SER A 16 -17.92 7.26 10.29
N GLU A 17 -17.01 8.24 10.28
CA GLU A 17 -16.67 9.01 9.08
C GLU A 17 -15.97 8.15 8.03
N ILE A 18 -15.19 7.15 8.46
CA ILE A 18 -14.53 6.19 7.57
C ILE A 18 -15.55 5.17 7.05
N LEU A 19 -16.46 4.70 7.91
CA LEU A 19 -17.52 3.76 7.53
C LEU A 19 -18.39 4.31 6.39
N ALA A 20 -18.70 5.62 6.41
CA ALA A 20 -19.44 6.27 5.34
C ALA A 20 -18.75 6.22 3.95
N SER A 21 -17.43 5.99 3.93
CA SER A 21 -16.63 5.84 2.70
C SER A 21 -16.27 4.39 2.39
N SER A 22 -16.81 3.42 3.13
CA SER A 22 -16.56 1.99 2.97
C SER A 22 -17.81 1.25 2.51
N LEU A 23 -17.62 0.07 1.96
CA LEU A 23 -18.71 -0.84 1.63
C LEU A 23 -18.70 -1.98 2.65
N TYR A 24 -19.76 -2.09 3.45
CA TYR A 24 -19.95 -3.18 4.40
C TYR A 24 -21.21 -3.96 3.98
N LYS A 25 -21.06 -5.27 3.73
CA LYS A 25 -22.16 -6.14 3.28
C LYS A 25 -22.18 -7.41 4.10
N GLY A 26 -23.33 -7.73 4.70
CA GLY A 26 -23.45 -8.87 5.61
C GLY A 26 -22.57 -8.68 6.84
N GLU A 27 -21.48 -9.46 6.90
CA GLU A 27 -20.58 -9.51 8.05
C GLU A 27 -19.13 -9.09 7.70
N CYS A 28 -18.91 -8.50 6.52
CA CYS A 28 -17.56 -8.12 6.09
C CYS A 28 -17.51 -6.85 5.23
N PHE A 29 -16.32 -6.23 5.20
CA PHE A 29 -16.03 -5.16 4.26
C PHE A 29 -15.89 -5.71 2.85
N ALA A 30 -16.78 -5.27 1.95
CA ALA A 30 -16.83 -5.69 0.57
C ALA A 30 -16.05 -4.74 -0.37
N CYS A 31 -15.82 -5.20 -1.60
CA CYS A 31 -15.29 -4.37 -2.68
C CYS A 31 -16.45 -4.06 -3.63
N PRO A 32 -16.67 -2.79 -4.02
CA PRO A 32 -17.64 -2.43 -5.04
C PRO A 32 -17.30 -3.06 -6.39
N PRO A 33 -18.28 -3.21 -7.30
CA PRO A 33 -18.03 -3.66 -8.66
C PRO A 33 -17.17 -2.63 -9.43
N LEU A 34 -16.52 -3.09 -10.51
CA LEU A 34 -15.62 -2.27 -11.33
C LEU A 34 -16.17 -0.89 -11.70
N GLN A 35 -17.43 -0.84 -12.13
CA GLN A 35 -18.06 0.39 -12.59
C GLN A 35 -18.10 1.46 -11.48
N GLU A 36 -18.36 1.07 -10.23
CA GLU A 36 -18.32 2.00 -9.09
C GLU A 36 -16.88 2.33 -8.71
N LEU A 37 -15.97 1.34 -8.76
CA LEU A 37 -14.56 1.56 -8.44
C LEU A 37 -13.91 2.65 -9.31
N GLN A 38 -14.24 2.68 -10.60
CA GLN A 38 -13.72 3.64 -11.58
C GLN A 38 -14.21 5.08 -11.36
N GLU A 39 -15.33 5.27 -10.67
CA GLU A 39 -15.86 6.60 -10.34
C GLU A 39 -15.10 7.26 -9.18
N PHE A 40 -14.45 6.47 -8.32
CA PHE A 40 -13.71 7.00 -7.18
C PHE A 40 -12.37 7.61 -7.62
N LYS A 41 -12.21 8.92 -7.37
CA LYS A 41 -10.94 9.62 -7.60
C LYS A 41 -9.79 9.19 -6.69
N VAL A 42 -10.12 8.68 -5.50
CA VAL A 42 -9.14 8.25 -4.49
C VAL A 42 -9.66 6.99 -3.81
N ILE A 43 -8.83 5.95 -3.80
CA ILE A 43 -9.08 4.70 -3.09
C ILE A 43 -7.97 4.48 -2.08
N LEU A 44 -8.33 4.22 -0.83
CA LEU A 44 -7.40 3.89 0.24
C LEU A 44 -7.56 2.42 0.59
N SER A 45 -6.45 1.70 0.64
CA SER A 45 -6.43 0.26 0.93
C SER A 45 -5.16 -0.09 1.70
N THR A 46 -5.20 -1.18 2.46
CA THR A 46 -3.96 -1.80 2.96
C THR A 46 -3.24 -2.47 1.78
N TYR A 47 -1.91 -2.67 1.89
CA TYR A 47 -1.15 -3.35 0.84
C TYR A 47 -1.79 -4.68 0.43
N MET A 48 -2.17 -5.50 1.41
CA MET A 48 -2.84 -6.78 1.16
C MET A 48 -4.25 -6.62 0.61
N SER A 49 -5.05 -5.68 1.09
CA SER A 49 -6.42 -5.55 0.55
C SER A 49 -6.46 -4.96 -0.86
N SER A 50 -5.35 -4.37 -1.34
CA SER A 50 -5.29 -3.76 -2.67
C SER A 50 -5.47 -4.76 -3.82
N PHE A 51 -5.14 -6.04 -3.65
CA PHE A 51 -5.37 -7.06 -4.69
C PHE A 51 -6.84 -7.14 -5.09
N ARG A 52 -7.76 -6.82 -4.17
CA ARG A 52 -9.21 -6.88 -4.42
C ARG A 52 -9.62 -5.93 -5.54
N LEU A 53 -8.95 -4.78 -5.67
CA LEU A 53 -9.21 -3.83 -6.75
C LEU A 53 -8.90 -4.46 -8.11
N HIS A 54 -7.77 -5.15 -8.21
CA HIS A 54 -7.39 -5.89 -9.40
C HIS A 54 -8.32 -7.07 -9.68
N ASN A 55 -8.73 -7.80 -8.63
CA ASN A 55 -9.68 -8.89 -8.74
C ASN A 55 -11.06 -8.44 -9.27
N GLU A 56 -11.51 -7.24 -8.89
CA GLU A 56 -12.71 -6.62 -9.46
C GLU A 56 -12.49 -6.09 -10.89
N GLY A 57 -11.27 -6.13 -11.42
CA GLY A 57 -10.96 -5.78 -12.80
C GLY A 57 -10.34 -4.41 -13.01
N ILE A 58 -9.87 -3.72 -11.96
CA ILE A 58 -9.07 -2.50 -12.14
C ILE A 58 -7.75 -2.86 -12.83
N PRO A 59 -7.49 -2.33 -14.04
CA PRO A 59 -6.26 -2.64 -14.77
C PRO A 59 -5.06 -1.90 -14.18
N ALA A 60 -3.87 -2.48 -14.36
CA ALA A 60 -2.62 -1.78 -14.07
C ALA A 60 -2.53 -0.49 -14.91
N GLY A 61 -2.07 0.60 -14.30
CA GLY A 61 -2.05 1.92 -14.94
C GLY A 61 -3.34 2.71 -14.86
N HIS A 62 -4.41 2.16 -14.25
CA HIS A 62 -5.63 2.95 -13.99
C HIS A 62 -5.35 4.15 -13.08
N PHE A 63 -4.53 3.96 -12.05
CA PHE A 63 -4.11 5.04 -11.17
C PHE A 63 -2.90 5.74 -11.76
N SER A 64 -3.01 7.05 -11.95
CA SER A 64 -1.88 7.89 -12.31
C SER A 64 -0.84 7.99 -11.18
N HIS A 65 -1.29 7.85 -9.93
CA HIS A 65 -0.44 7.95 -8.75
C HIS A 65 -0.78 6.85 -7.73
N ILE A 66 0.24 6.21 -7.18
CA ILE A 66 0.13 5.29 -6.04
C ILE A 66 1.00 5.81 -4.90
N PHE A 67 0.38 6.10 -3.76
CA PHE A 67 1.06 6.51 -2.54
C PHE A 67 1.19 5.31 -1.60
N MET A 68 2.42 4.86 -1.38
CA MET A 68 2.76 3.77 -0.46
C MET A 68 3.11 4.37 0.90
N LEU A 69 2.12 4.36 1.80
CA LEU A 69 2.27 4.90 3.15
C LEU A 69 2.99 3.92 4.08
N ASP A 70 3.96 4.44 4.85
CA ASP A 70 4.76 3.67 5.81
C ASP A 70 5.37 2.39 5.22
N ALA A 71 5.86 2.45 3.98
CA ALA A 71 6.43 1.31 3.26
C ALA A 71 7.68 0.73 3.96
N SER A 72 8.31 1.48 4.88
CA SER A 72 9.37 0.96 5.75
C SER A 72 8.88 -0.11 6.73
N SER A 73 7.61 -0.07 7.14
CA SER A 73 7.00 -1.05 8.05
C SER A 73 6.62 -2.34 7.33
N ALA A 74 6.34 -2.29 6.03
CA ALA A 74 5.84 -3.45 5.28
C ALA A 74 6.99 -4.33 4.78
N ALA A 75 6.82 -5.66 4.83
CA ALA A 75 7.74 -6.55 4.15
C ALA A 75 7.64 -6.30 2.64
N GLU A 76 8.77 -6.42 1.93
CA GLU A 76 8.78 -6.14 0.50
C GLU A 76 7.70 -6.92 -0.29
N PRO A 77 7.47 -8.23 -0.06
CA PRO A 77 6.39 -8.95 -0.73
C PRO A 77 5.01 -8.37 -0.49
N GLU A 78 4.76 -7.79 0.69
CA GLU A 78 3.48 -7.18 1.00
C GLU A 78 3.29 -5.90 0.17
N ALA A 79 4.31 -5.04 0.19
CA ALA A 79 4.35 -3.81 -0.59
C ALA A 79 4.18 -4.09 -2.11
N MET A 80 4.74 -5.20 -2.61
CA MET A 80 4.64 -5.59 -4.02
C MET A 80 3.22 -5.93 -4.48
N VAL A 81 2.29 -6.31 -3.61
CA VAL A 81 0.91 -6.59 -4.04
C VAL A 81 0.24 -5.36 -4.65
N ALA A 82 0.50 -4.17 -4.12
CA ALA A 82 -0.03 -2.95 -4.71
C ALA A 82 0.61 -2.68 -6.09
N LEU A 83 1.94 -2.78 -6.17
CA LEU A 83 2.67 -2.45 -7.39
C LEU A 83 2.44 -3.45 -8.52
N ALA A 84 2.54 -4.75 -8.24
CA ALA A 84 2.42 -5.80 -9.24
C ALA A 84 1.04 -5.85 -9.90
N ASN A 85 -0.01 -5.43 -9.18
CA ASN A 85 -1.38 -5.52 -9.66
C ASN A 85 -1.92 -4.20 -10.26
N LEU A 86 -1.40 -3.05 -9.80
CA LEU A 86 -2.02 -1.75 -10.09
C LEU A 86 -1.08 -0.74 -10.77
N ALA A 87 0.23 -0.94 -10.72
CA ALA A 87 1.20 -0.02 -11.32
C ALA A 87 1.67 -0.51 -12.70
N ASN A 88 1.89 0.42 -13.61
CA ASN A 88 2.64 0.19 -14.85
C ASN A 88 3.49 1.43 -15.19
N GLU A 89 4.03 1.50 -16.40
CA GLU A 89 4.86 2.61 -16.89
C GLU A 89 4.16 3.99 -16.87
N ASN A 90 2.83 4.02 -16.79
CA ASN A 90 2.02 5.24 -16.72
C ASN A 90 1.64 5.64 -15.29
N THR A 91 2.15 4.93 -14.28
CA THR A 91 1.84 5.18 -12.86
C THR A 91 3.05 5.76 -12.14
N ALA A 92 2.89 6.95 -11.56
CA ALA A 92 3.85 7.51 -10.61
C ALA A 92 3.72 6.82 -9.24
N VAL A 93 4.81 6.29 -8.71
CA VAL A 93 4.83 5.63 -7.39
C VAL A 93 5.57 6.51 -6.40
N ILE A 94 4.89 6.88 -5.32
CA ILE A 94 5.44 7.69 -4.22
C ILE A 94 5.56 6.78 -3.01
N VAL A 95 6.78 6.61 -2.51
CA VAL A 95 7.08 5.72 -1.37
C VAL A 95 7.45 6.56 -0.16
N THR A 96 6.74 6.35 0.94
CA THR A 96 7.03 7.01 2.22
C THR A 96 7.52 5.98 3.24
N GLY A 97 8.30 6.41 4.22
CA GLY A 97 8.81 5.55 5.28
C GLY A 97 9.86 6.24 6.14
N SER A 98 10.29 5.55 7.19
CA SER A 98 11.21 6.10 8.20
C SER A 98 12.51 5.33 8.28
N LEU A 99 13.62 6.05 8.46
CA LEU A 99 14.93 5.47 8.72
C LEU A 99 14.93 4.80 10.10
N GLY A 100 15.09 3.48 10.14
CA GLY A 100 15.09 2.68 11.38
C GLY A 100 13.85 1.81 11.58
N ASN A 101 12.81 2.03 10.79
CA ASN A 101 11.62 1.19 10.80
C ASN A 101 11.80 -0.05 9.90
N HIS A 102 11.16 -1.16 10.26
CA HIS A 102 11.24 -2.43 9.54
C HIS A 102 10.01 -3.31 9.85
N PRO A 103 9.77 -4.38 9.06
CA PRO A 103 8.67 -5.32 9.30
C PRO A 103 8.81 -6.03 10.65
N GLY A 104 8.02 -5.59 11.64
CA GLY A 104 8.08 -6.09 13.01
C GLY A 104 7.57 -7.54 13.13
N TRP A 105 6.65 -7.94 12.26
CA TRP A 105 5.92 -9.22 12.33
C TRP A 105 6.67 -10.43 11.77
N VAL A 106 7.85 -10.28 11.17
CA VAL A 106 8.61 -11.40 10.59
C VAL A 106 9.18 -12.29 11.70
N ARG A 107 8.45 -13.31 12.18
CA ARG A 107 8.89 -14.08 13.37
C ARG A 107 10.08 -15.00 13.14
N SER A 108 10.26 -15.54 11.94
CA SER A 108 11.32 -16.51 11.64
C SER A 108 12.70 -15.84 11.56
N ASN A 109 13.62 -16.27 12.42
CA ASN A 109 15.03 -15.82 12.38
C ASN A 109 15.71 -16.17 11.04
N ILE A 110 15.38 -17.32 10.45
CA ILE A 110 15.89 -17.71 9.14
C ILE A 110 15.40 -16.71 8.08
N ALA A 111 14.11 -16.37 8.10
CA ALA A 111 13.55 -15.41 7.14
C ALA A 111 14.14 -14.00 7.31
N ARG A 112 14.34 -13.53 8.56
CA ARG A 112 15.01 -12.26 8.84
C ARG A 112 16.43 -12.22 8.26
N LYS A 113 17.23 -13.27 8.52
CA LYS A 113 18.59 -13.40 8.00
C LYS A 113 18.66 -13.44 6.48
N ASN A 114 17.63 -14.01 5.84
CA ASN A 114 17.52 -14.07 4.38
C ASN A 114 16.78 -12.87 3.76
N GLY A 115 16.66 -11.75 4.49
CA GLY A 115 16.24 -10.47 3.91
C GLY A 115 14.74 -10.17 3.99
N LEU A 116 13.89 -11.03 4.55
CA LEU A 116 12.45 -10.72 4.66
C LEU A 116 12.14 -9.55 5.61
N ILE A 117 13.10 -9.16 6.46
CA ILE A 117 13.04 -7.95 7.29
C ILE A 117 13.44 -6.68 6.52
N ILE A 118 13.89 -6.80 5.27
CA ILE A 118 14.24 -5.65 4.44
C ILE A 118 12.97 -5.24 3.70
N SER A 119 12.49 -4.04 3.98
CA SER A 119 11.33 -3.46 3.30
C SER A 119 11.71 -2.93 1.92
N TYR A 120 10.70 -2.77 1.05
CA TYR A 120 10.88 -2.15 -0.26
C TYR A 120 11.50 -0.75 -0.15
N PHE A 121 11.03 0.05 0.82
CA PHE A 121 11.59 1.36 1.13
C PHE A 121 13.09 1.26 1.46
N LYS A 122 13.48 0.37 2.38
CA LYS A 122 14.89 0.21 2.76
C LYS A 122 15.74 -0.21 1.56
N ARG A 123 15.27 -1.17 0.76
CA ARG A 123 15.98 -1.61 -0.45
C ARG A 123 16.17 -0.48 -1.46
N LEU A 124 15.18 0.40 -1.63
CA LEU A 124 15.32 1.59 -2.49
C LEU A 124 16.31 2.58 -1.90
N ARG A 125 16.22 2.88 -0.60
CA ARG A 125 17.11 3.82 0.12
C ARG A 125 18.59 3.44 0.04
N GLU A 126 18.91 2.16 -0.16
CA GLU A 126 20.27 1.62 -0.30
C GLU A 126 20.76 1.59 -1.76
N ARG A 127 19.99 2.14 -2.73
CA ARG A 127 20.32 2.15 -4.15
C ARG A 127 20.38 3.56 -4.71
N ASN A 128 21.25 3.78 -5.69
CA ASN A 128 21.26 4.99 -6.50
C ASN A 128 19.95 5.14 -7.30
N PRO A 129 19.38 6.36 -7.42
CA PRO A 129 19.87 7.65 -6.90
C PRO A 129 19.42 7.98 -5.47
N TYR A 130 18.69 7.08 -4.81
CA TYR A 130 18.14 7.35 -3.49
C TYR A 130 19.23 7.40 -2.41
N ASP A 131 20.22 6.51 -2.45
CA ASP A 131 21.31 6.43 -1.47
C ASP A 131 22.02 7.77 -1.20
N ILE A 132 22.26 8.56 -2.25
CA ILE A 132 22.89 9.89 -2.18
C ILE A 132 21.94 11.03 -1.79
N LEU A 133 20.68 10.73 -1.48
CA LEU A 133 19.65 11.71 -1.09
C LEU A 133 19.43 12.82 -2.14
N ASP A 134 19.49 12.46 -3.43
CA ASP A 134 19.22 13.40 -4.51
C ASP A 134 17.79 13.96 -4.38
N SER A 135 17.69 15.29 -4.25
CA SER A 135 16.43 16.01 -4.06
C SER A 135 15.44 15.85 -5.21
N ASN A 136 15.91 15.42 -6.39
CA ASN A 136 15.04 15.11 -7.53
C ASN A 136 14.21 13.84 -7.31
N TYR A 137 14.65 12.94 -6.41
CA TYR A 137 14.04 11.62 -6.21
C TYR A 137 13.57 11.37 -4.78
N ILE A 138 14.17 12.03 -3.79
CA ILE A 138 13.79 11.88 -2.39
C ILE A 138 13.75 13.22 -1.68
N THR A 139 12.71 13.41 -0.87
CA THR A 139 12.58 14.54 0.04
C THR A 139 12.50 14.02 1.48
N LYS A 140 13.30 14.60 2.37
CA LYS A 140 13.16 14.39 3.80
C LYS A 140 12.11 15.38 4.32
N LEU A 141 11.00 14.86 4.85
CA LEU A 141 10.01 15.69 5.52
C LEU A 141 10.55 16.10 6.89
N ALA A 142 10.30 17.36 7.29
CA ALA A 142 10.59 17.82 8.64
C ALA A 142 9.56 17.23 9.61
N ASP A 143 10.01 16.84 10.80
CA ASP A 143 9.15 16.39 11.90
C ASP A 143 8.40 17.56 12.54
#